data_AF-A0A2A5M8B9-F1
#
_entry.id   AF-A0A2A5M8B9-F1
#
_cell.length_a   1.000
_cell.length_b   1.000
_cell.length_c   1.000
_cell.angle_alpha   90.00
_cell.angle_beta   90.00
_cell.angle_gamma   90.00
#
_symmetry.space_group_name_H-M   'P 1'
#
loop_
_entity.id
_entity.type
_entity.pdbx_description
1 polymer ?
#
loop_
_entity_poly.entity_id
_entity_poly.type
_entity_poly.pdbx_seq_one_letter_code
_entity_poly.pdbx_strand_id
1 'polypeptide(L)'
;TEVLITDRREYELAEAGFITLTLRRDSNNAAFFSANSPLKPKLFQNTPEGKEAETNYRLGTQLPYIFLISRLAHYLKVLQREEIGSWKERSDIENGLNEWIRQYISDQENPPSEVRSRRPFRAAQVKVDDI
;
A
#
# COMPACT_ATOMS: atom_id res chain seq x y z
N THR A 1 -21.45 -19.30 0.08
CA THR A 1 -21.07 -19.03 -1.32
C THR A 1 -21.65 -20.13 -2.18
N GLU A 2 -21.88 -19.87 -3.47
CA GLU A 2 -22.49 -20.84 -4.39
C GLU A 2 -21.60 -22.07 -4.62
N VAL A 3 -20.27 -21.88 -4.51
CA VAL A 3 -19.27 -22.94 -4.66
C VAL A 3 -18.30 -22.93 -3.47
N LEU A 4 -17.77 -24.11 -3.16
CA LEU A 4 -16.67 -24.25 -2.22
C LEU A 4 -15.34 -24.21 -2.97
N ILE A 5 -14.58 -23.15 -2.76
CA ILE A 5 -13.33 -22.90 -3.47
C ILE A 5 -12.19 -23.56 -2.68
N THR A 6 -11.35 -24.32 -3.38
CA THR A 6 -10.14 -24.92 -2.80
C THR A 6 -9.00 -23.92 -2.78
N ASP A 7 -8.04 -24.09 -1.87
CA ASP A 7 -6.88 -23.20 -1.74
C ASP A 7 -6.11 -23.04 -3.06
N ARG A 8 -5.93 -24.14 -3.82
CA ARG A 8 -5.31 -24.09 -5.15
C ARG A 8 -6.10 -23.19 -6.11
N ARG A 9 -7.43 -23.29 -6.10
CA ARG A 9 -8.28 -22.52 -7.00
C ARG A 9 -8.34 -21.05 -6.59
N GLU A 10 -8.32 -20.76 -5.30
CA GLU A 10 -8.18 -19.41 -4.77
C GLU A 10 -6.88 -18.77 -5.28
N TYR A 11 -5.76 -19.48 -5.18
CA TYR A 11 -4.47 -19.02 -5.66
C TYR A 11 -4.47 -18.74 -7.18
N GLU A 12 -5.00 -19.67 -7.99
CA GLU A 12 -5.13 -19.48 -9.45
C GLU A 12 -5.97 -18.24 -9.79
N LEU A 13 -7.04 -17.98 -9.05
CA LEU A 13 -7.90 -16.80 -9.22
C LEU A 13 -7.19 -15.51 -8.77
N ALA A 14 -6.44 -15.57 -7.68
CA ALA A 14 -5.66 -14.43 -7.17
C ALA A 14 -4.55 -14.01 -8.15
N GLU A 15 -3.86 -14.97 -8.78
CA GLU A 15 -2.87 -14.71 -9.83
C GLU A 15 -3.51 -14.16 -11.11
N ALA A 16 -4.79 -14.47 -11.35
CA ALA A 16 -5.59 -13.88 -12.42
C ALA A 16 -6.23 -12.52 -12.05
N GLY A 17 -5.96 -11.99 -10.84
CA GLY A 17 -6.42 -10.68 -10.40
C GLY A 17 -7.85 -10.63 -9.85
N PHE A 18 -8.40 -11.77 -9.44
CA PHE A 18 -9.71 -11.85 -8.78
C PHE A 18 -9.59 -11.82 -7.25
N ILE A 19 -10.60 -11.22 -6.61
CA ILE A 19 -10.75 -11.23 -5.16
C ILE A 19 -11.80 -12.27 -4.80
N THR A 20 -11.35 -13.38 -4.24
CA THR A 20 -12.18 -14.56 -4.05
C THR A 20 -12.68 -14.68 -2.62
N LEU A 21 -14.00 -14.79 -2.44
CA LEU A 21 -14.61 -15.07 -1.14
C LEU A 21 -14.64 -16.59 -0.90
N THR A 22 -13.84 -17.07 0.03
CA THR A 22 -13.72 -18.51 0.32
C THR A 22 -14.46 -18.87 1.60
N LEU A 23 -15.40 -19.81 1.52
CA LEU A 23 -16.15 -20.32 2.67
C LEU A 23 -15.28 -21.25 3.52
N ARG A 24 -15.27 -21.04 4.84
CA ARG A 24 -14.63 -21.96 5.78
C ARG A 24 -15.55 -23.15 6.02
N ARG A 25 -15.09 -24.36 5.67
CA ARG A 25 -15.78 -25.63 5.92
C ARG A 25 -16.21 -25.73 7.39
N ASP A 26 -17.39 -26.30 7.60
CA ASP A 26 -17.98 -26.55 8.91
C ASP A 26 -18.22 -25.27 9.74
N SER A 27 -18.38 -24.12 9.08
CA SER A 27 -18.75 -22.86 9.71
C SER A 27 -19.57 -21.98 8.77
N ASN A 28 -20.22 -20.95 9.33
CA ASN A 28 -20.90 -19.90 8.56
C ASN A 28 -19.99 -18.70 8.25
N ASN A 29 -18.67 -18.89 8.34
CA ASN A 29 -17.68 -17.84 8.10
C ASN A 29 -17.06 -17.98 6.70
N ALA A 30 -16.69 -16.85 6.11
CA ALA A 30 -15.93 -16.80 4.87
C ALA A 30 -14.79 -15.78 5.01
N ALA A 31 -13.76 -15.91 4.18
CA ALA A 31 -12.58 -15.07 4.22
C ALA A 31 -12.13 -14.65 2.82
N PHE A 32 -11.52 -13.47 2.74
CA PHE A 32 -10.68 -13.05 1.63
C PHE A 32 -9.22 -13.29 2.03
N PHE A 33 -8.51 -14.14 1.29
CA PHE A 33 -7.09 -14.41 1.54
C PHE A 33 -6.18 -13.38 0.89
N SER A 34 -6.60 -12.83 -0.24
CA SER A 34 -5.86 -11.85 -1.01
C SER A 34 -6.81 -10.80 -1.62
N ALA A 35 -6.26 -9.64 -1.96
CA ALA A 35 -6.99 -8.54 -2.60
C ALA A 35 -6.12 -7.93 -3.71
N ASN A 36 -5.82 -8.74 -4.71
CA ASN A 36 -5.07 -8.30 -5.89
C ASN A 36 -5.98 -7.48 -6.81
N SER A 37 -5.40 -6.49 -7.47
CA SER A 37 -6.05 -5.80 -8.59
C SER A 37 -5.94 -6.64 -9.87
N PRO A 38 -6.71 -6.34 -10.92
CA PRO A 38 -6.57 -7.00 -12.23
C PRO A 38 -5.27 -6.63 -12.97
N LEU A 39 -4.44 -5.73 -12.42
CA LEU A 39 -3.18 -5.35 -13.03
C LEU A 39 -2.17 -6.50 -12.93
N LYS A 40 -1.80 -7.07 -14.08
CA LYS A 40 -0.80 -8.13 -14.16
C LYS A 40 0.59 -7.58 -13.78
N PRO A 41 1.32 -8.22 -12.84
CA PRO A 41 2.70 -7.87 -12.53
C PRO A 41 3.61 -7.94 -13.77
N LYS A 42 4.49 -6.95 -13.93
CA LYS A 42 5.52 -6.96 -14.98
C LYS A 42 6.74 -7.75 -14.51
N LEU A 43 7.31 -8.52 -15.42
CA LEU A 43 8.59 -9.19 -15.21
C LEU A 43 9.72 -8.25 -15.64
N PHE A 44 10.78 -8.21 -14.84
CA PHE A 44 11.99 -7.44 -15.11
C PHE A 44 13.17 -8.38 -15.34
N GLN A 45 14.33 -7.83 -15.73
CA GLN A 45 15.54 -8.63 -15.93
C GLN A 45 16.01 -9.24 -14.60
N ASN A 46 16.67 -10.40 -14.66
CA ASN A 46 17.20 -11.09 -13.47
C ASN A 46 18.51 -10.45 -12.98
N THR A 47 18.51 -9.14 -12.75
CA THR A 47 19.58 -8.37 -12.10
C THR A 47 19.10 -7.93 -10.71
N PRO A 48 20.00 -7.48 -9.81
CA PRO A 48 19.59 -6.94 -8.51
C PRO A 48 18.53 -5.83 -8.65
N GLU A 49 18.74 -4.87 -9.55
CA GLU A 49 17.85 -3.74 -9.80
C GLU A 49 16.51 -4.20 -10.41
N GLY A 50 16.55 -5.20 -11.29
CA GLY A 50 15.35 -5.77 -11.88
C GLY A 50 14.46 -6.46 -10.84
N LYS A 51 15.05 -7.18 -9.88
CA LYS A 51 14.30 -7.80 -8.77
C LYS A 51 13.68 -6.76 -7.83
N GLU A 52 14.40 -5.66 -7.57
CA GLU A 52 13.85 -4.54 -6.80
C GLU A 52 12.68 -3.88 -7.55
N ALA A 53 12.82 -3.63 -8.85
CA ALA A 53 11.76 -3.08 -9.68
C ALA A 53 10.53 -4.00 -9.76
N GLU A 54 10.74 -5.31 -9.86
CA GLU A 54 9.67 -6.32 -9.85
C GLU A 54 8.91 -6.31 -8.52
N THR A 55 9.64 -6.25 -7.40
CA THR A 55 9.04 -6.14 -6.05
C THR A 55 8.22 -4.87 -5.92
N ASN A 56 8.77 -3.73 -6.32
CA ASN A 56 8.08 -2.43 -6.29
C ASN A 56 6.82 -2.43 -7.15
N TYR A 57 6.90 -3.01 -8.36
CA TYR A 57 5.75 -3.09 -9.25
C TYR A 57 4.66 -4.01 -8.68
N ARG A 58 5.04 -5.14 -8.07
CA ARG A 58 4.10 -6.08 -7.44
C ARG A 58 3.35 -5.46 -6.26
N LEU A 59 3.99 -4.62 -5.44
CA LEU A 59 3.29 -3.88 -4.38
C LEU A 59 2.20 -2.98 -4.98
N GLY A 60 2.47 -2.38 -6.14
CA GLY A 60 1.51 -1.55 -6.88
C GLY A 60 0.35 -2.31 -7.53
N THR A 61 0.38 -3.65 -7.59
CA THR A 61 -0.75 -4.45 -8.11
C THR A 61 -1.72 -4.90 -7.01
N GLN A 62 -1.41 -4.66 -5.75
CA GLN A 62 -2.19 -5.12 -4.60
C GLN A 62 -3.01 -3.99 -4.00
N LEU A 63 -4.33 -4.14 -3.97
CA LEU A 63 -5.26 -3.09 -3.54
C LEU A 63 -5.03 -2.61 -2.10
N PRO A 64 -4.66 -3.45 -1.11
CA PRO A 64 -4.37 -2.97 0.24
C PRO A 64 -3.30 -1.88 0.27
N TYR A 65 -2.23 -2.00 -0.52
CA TYR A 65 -1.19 -0.97 -0.60
C TYR A 65 -1.66 0.25 -1.39
N ILE A 66 -2.42 0.05 -2.47
CA ILE A 66 -2.99 1.18 -3.24
C ILE A 66 -3.89 2.03 -2.34
N PHE A 67 -4.76 1.44 -1.53
CA PHE A 67 -5.65 2.20 -0.65
C PHE A 67 -4.90 3.03 0.39
N LEU A 68 -3.75 2.55 0.89
CA LEU A 68 -2.87 3.34 1.76
C LEU A 68 -2.36 4.59 1.04
N ILE A 69 -1.85 4.43 -0.18
CA ILE A 69 -1.35 5.55 -0.99
C ILE A 69 -2.48 6.50 -1.42
N SER A 70 -3.66 5.98 -1.76
CA SER A 70 -4.83 6.81 -2.07
C SER A 70 -5.23 7.69 -0.89
N ARG A 71 -5.19 7.18 0.34
CA ARG A 71 -5.45 7.99 1.55
C ARG A 71 -4.38 9.06 1.75
N LEU A 72 -3.10 8.74 1.56
CA LEU A 72 -2.04 9.75 1.59
C LEU A 72 -2.25 10.84 0.55
N ALA A 73 -2.60 10.47 -0.69
CA ALA A 73 -2.87 11.42 -1.76
C ALA A 73 -4.04 12.35 -1.41
N HIS A 74 -5.13 11.81 -0.85
CA HIS A 74 -6.26 12.62 -0.38
C HIS A 74 -5.85 13.61 0.71
N TYR A 75 -5.07 13.17 1.70
CA TYR A 75 -4.59 14.07 2.75
C TYR A 75 -3.65 15.15 2.21
N LEU A 76 -2.67 14.77 1.38
CA LEU A 76 -1.74 15.72 0.78
C LEU A 76 -2.48 16.77 -0.05
N LYS A 77 -3.52 16.36 -0.81
CA LYS A 77 -4.31 17.28 -1.61
C LYS A 77 -5.03 18.33 -0.76
N VAL A 78 -5.59 17.93 0.38
CA VAL A 78 -6.28 18.85 1.30
C VAL A 78 -5.26 19.72 2.05
N LEU A 79 -4.23 19.10 2.63
CA LEU A 79 -3.20 19.79 3.41
C LEU A 79 -2.50 20.87 2.58
N GLN A 80 -2.05 20.54 1.37
CA GLN A 80 -1.34 21.50 0.53
C GLN A 80 -2.26 22.60 -0.03
N ARG A 81 -3.57 22.36 -0.12
CA ARG A 81 -4.52 23.39 -0.56
C ARG A 81 -4.65 24.52 0.46
N GLU A 82 -4.63 24.19 1.75
CA GLU A 82 -4.72 25.20 2.83
C GLU A 82 -3.43 26.01 2.98
N GLU A 83 -2.31 25.51 2.46
CA GLU A 83 -0.99 26.14 2.54
C GLU A 83 -0.71 27.11 1.37
N ILE A 84 -1.62 27.22 0.40
CA ILE A 84 -1.48 28.13 -0.75
C ILE A 84 -1.49 29.58 -0.26
N GLY A 85 -0.46 30.34 -0.63
CA GLY A 85 -0.30 31.73 -0.23
C GLY A 85 0.38 31.93 1.13
N SER A 86 0.82 30.84 1.78
CA SER A 86 1.71 30.91 2.93
C SER A 86 3.14 31.32 2.52
N TRP A 87 3.86 31.94 3.46
CA TRP A 87 5.27 32.29 3.29
C TRP A 87 6.12 31.09 3.71
N LYS A 88 6.39 30.17 2.79
CA LYS A 88 7.23 28.98 3.02
C LYS A 88 8.30 28.85 1.94
N GLU A 89 9.51 28.53 2.37
CA GLU A 89 10.61 28.17 1.47
C GLU A 89 10.61 26.66 1.19
N ARG A 90 11.40 26.23 0.20
CA ARG A 90 11.57 24.82 -0.19
C ARG A 90 11.85 23.91 1.02
N SER A 91 12.76 24.34 1.90
CA SER A 91 13.13 23.62 3.13
C SER A 91 11.98 23.52 4.12
N ASP A 92 11.14 24.55 4.25
CA ASP A 92 9.99 24.53 5.14
C ASP A 92 8.95 23.51 4.69
N ILE A 93 8.74 23.41 3.37
CA ILE A 93 7.83 22.41 2.79
C ILE A 93 8.38 21.00 3.01
N GLU A 94 9.65 20.77 2.72
CA GLU A 94 10.29 19.46 2.91
C GLU A 94 10.24 19.02 4.38
N ASN A 95 10.59 19.90 5.30
CA ASN A 95 10.56 19.62 6.74
C ASN A 95 9.12 19.39 7.23
N GLY A 96 8.18 20.24 6.84
CA GLY A 96 6.77 20.13 7.23
C GLY A 96 6.12 18.84 6.75
N LEU A 97 6.40 18.42 5.51
CA LEU A 97 5.91 17.15 4.97
C LEU A 97 6.56 15.93 5.63
N ASN A 98 7.88 15.98 5.89
CA ASN A 98 8.58 14.92 6.61
C ASN A 98 8.07 14.79 8.06
N GLU A 99 7.76 15.89 8.74
CA GLU A 99 7.15 15.85 10.08
C GLU A 99 5.73 15.30 10.02
N TRP A 100 4.92 15.76 9.07
CA TRP A 100 3.56 15.29 8.89
C TRP A 100 3.48 13.79 8.61
N ILE A 101 4.34 13.23 7.74
CA ILE A 101 4.27 11.80 7.39
C ILE A 101 4.73 10.89 8.55
N ARG A 102 5.61 11.37 9.45
CA ARG A 102 6.12 10.61 10.61
C ARG A 102 5.02 10.06 11.51
N GLN A 103 3.88 10.73 11.62
CA GLN A 103 2.76 10.26 12.44
C GLN A 103 2.19 8.90 11.97
N TYR A 104 2.41 8.54 10.69
CA TYR A 104 1.96 7.30 10.08
C TYR A 104 3.08 6.24 9.98
N ILE A 105 4.27 6.53 10.50
CA ILE A 105 5.43 5.64 10.45
C ILE A 105 5.60 4.89 11.77
N SER A 106 5.84 3.58 11.67
CA SER A 106 6.31 2.73 12.74
C SER A 106 7.61 2.07 12.32
N ASP A 107 8.73 2.56 12.85
CA ASP A 107 10.09 2.11 12.55
C ASP A 107 10.54 0.91 13.40
N GLN A 108 9.77 0.56 14.43
CA GLN A 108 9.99 -0.63 15.24
C GLN A 108 9.98 -1.90 14.37
N GLU A 109 10.84 -2.86 14.70
CA GLU A 109 10.91 -4.14 13.97
C GLU A 109 9.66 -5.00 14.21
N ASN A 110 9.18 -5.02 15.46
CA ASN A 110 7.99 -5.78 15.85
C ASN A 110 6.95 -4.96 16.63
N PRO A 111 6.34 -3.93 16.02
CA PRO A 111 5.29 -3.15 16.65
C PRO A 111 4.03 -4.01 16.85
N PRO A 112 3.27 -3.77 17.93
CA PRO A 112 1.98 -4.43 18.16
C PRO A 112 1.05 -4.30 16.95
N SER A 113 0.14 -5.26 16.76
CA SER A 113 -0.80 -5.28 15.62
C SER A 113 -1.60 -3.99 15.50
N GLU A 114 -2.07 -3.44 16.62
CA GLU A 114 -2.80 -2.16 16.65
C GLU A 114 -1.94 -0.99 16.12
N VAL A 115 -0.65 -0.96 16.48
CA VAL A 115 0.28 0.08 16.00
C VAL A 115 0.51 -0.09 14.49
N ARG A 116 0.70 -1.31 13.99
CA ARG A 116 0.84 -1.60 12.55
C ARG A 116 -0.39 -1.16 11.76
N SER A 117 -1.59 -1.34 12.31
CA SER A 117 -2.84 -0.94 11.65
C SER A 117 -3.00 0.59 11.62
N ARG A 118 -2.57 1.31 12.67
CA ARG A 118 -2.67 2.78 12.73
C ARG A 118 -1.53 3.50 12.01
N ARG A 119 -0.33 2.90 12.00
CA ARG A 119 0.90 3.42 11.40
C ARG A 119 1.40 2.43 10.34
N PRO A 120 0.79 2.45 9.14
CA PRO A 120 0.97 1.40 8.15
C PRO A 120 2.33 1.48 7.42
N PHE A 121 3.06 2.60 7.53
CA PHE A 121 4.33 2.76 6.85
C PHE A 121 5.50 2.38 7.76
N ARG A 122 6.48 1.66 7.21
CA ARG A 122 7.73 1.36 7.93
C ARG A 122 8.74 2.50 7.80
N ALA A 123 8.74 3.17 6.66
CA ALA A 123 9.59 4.31 6.35
C ALA A 123 8.91 5.17 5.27
N ALA A 124 9.28 6.44 5.21
CA ALA A 124 8.94 7.34 4.12
C ALA A 124 10.09 8.33 3.92
N GLN A 125 10.22 8.85 2.70
CA GLN A 125 11.16 9.90 2.36
C GLN A 125 10.43 10.92 1.50
N VAL A 126 10.53 12.19 1.87
CA VAL A 126 10.05 13.32 1.06
C VAL A 126 11.26 14.17 0.67
N LYS A 127 11.40 14.45 -0.62
CA LYS A 127 12.37 15.38 -1.19
C LYS A 127 11.61 16.44 -1.98
N VAL A 128 11.98 17.70 -1.81
CA VAL A 128 11.37 18.82 -2.54
C VAL A 128 12.45 19.48 -3.39
N ASP A 129 12.24 19.48 -4.70
CA ASP A 129 13.12 20.12 -5.67
C ASP A 129 12.43 21.36 -6.26
N ASP A 130 13.24 22.33 -6.70
CA ASP A 130 12.74 23.48 -7.45
C ASP A 130 12.37 23.05 -8.90
N ILE A 131 11.48 23.80 -9.55
CA ILE A 131 11.00 23.53 -10.92
C ILE A 131 12.03 24.00 -11.96
#